data_AF-A0A6P0RYK8-F1
#
_entry.id   AF-A0A6P0RYK8-F1
#
_cell.length_a   1.000
_cell.length_b   1.000
_cell.length_c   1.000
_cell.angle_alpha   90.00
_cell.angle_beta   90.00
_cell.angle_gamma   90.00
#
_symmetry.space_group_name_H-M   'P 1'
#
loop_
_entity.id
_entity.type
_entity.pdbx_description
1 polymer ?
#
loop_
_entity_poly.entity_id
_entity_poly.type
_entity_poly.pdbx_seq_one_letter_code
_entity_poly.pdbx_strand_id
1 'polypeptide(L)'
;MIFIDPHIHMTSRTTYDYMVMRQYGVVAVIEPSFWLGQPRTSLGTFKDYFSSLVGWERFRASQFGIQHYCTISLNPKEANNEALAELVMELLPLYACKEGVVAIGEVGYDEMTAAEDKYFREQLELAKELDMLVLIHTPHRNKKEGTSRSLTVCLEHGLDPSKVIVDHVNEETVKETLDRGFWAAFSIYPQTKMGNERMVEIVRQYGCDRIIVDSAADWGMSDPLAVPKTAQLMIERGIPEALVRAVCYENALKAYSQSGQIKADDWLNSSPIDQQQLFNGNSVLRGQKPVVETQRESLIIE
;
A
#
# COMPACT_ATOMS: atom_id res chain seq x y z
N MET A 1 -19.66 5.07 2.61
CA MET A 1 -18.68 5.27 1.53
C MET A 1 -17.81 4.02 1.44
N ILE A 2 -17.16 3.76 0.30
CA ILE A 2 -16.22 2.65 0.13
C ILE A 2 -14.81 3.22 0.16
N PHE A 3 -13.86 2.52 0.77
CA PHE A 3 -12.48 2.97 0.94
C PHE A 3 -11.47 1.91 0.51
N ILE A 4 -10.33 2.37 0.00
CA ILE A 4 -9.11 1.57 -0.13
C ILE A 4 -8.09 2.16 0.83
N ASP A 5 -7.35 1.32 1.56
CA ASP A 5 -6.15 1.76 2.27
C ASP A 5 -4.91 1.30 1.47
N PRO A 6 -4.33 2.15 0.61
CA PRO A 6 -3.31 1.75 -0.34
C PRO A 6 -1.90 1.68 0.25
N HIS A 7 -1.77 1.84 1.56
CA HIS A 7 -0.55 1.55 2.30
C HIS A 7 -0.91 1.23 3.75
N ILE A 8 -0.84 -0.06 4.11
CA ILE A 8 -0.98 -0.53 5.49
C ILE A 8 -0.21 -1.83 5.71
N HIS A 9 0.50 -1.99 6.83
CA HIS A 9 1.34 -3.15 7.10
C HIS A 9 0.63 -4.21 7.94
N MET A 10 -0.32 -4.92 7.33
CA MET A 10 -1.20 -5.86 8.05
C MET A 10 -0.47 -7.02 8.72
N THR A 11 0.71 -7.42 8.27
CA THR A 11 1.57 -8.41 8.96
C THR A 11 1.84 -8.02 10.43
N SER A 12 1.90 -6.71 10.71
CA SER A 12 2.10 -6.19 12.07
C SER A 12 0.80 -5.98 12.87
N ARG A 13 -0.34 -6.27 12.25
CA ARG A 13 -1.69 -5.94 12.74
C ARG A 13 -2.50 -7.19 13.07
N THR A 14 -3.44 -7.00 13.99
CA THR A 14 -4.27 -8.12 14.46
C THR A 14 -5.46 -8.32 13.53
N THR A 15 -6.05 -9.51 13.59
CA THR A 15 -7.30 -9.82 12.88
C THR A 15 -8.46 -8.88 13.26
N TYR A 16 -8.44 -8.33 14.47
CA TYR A 16 -9.44 -7.35 14.90
C TYR A 16 -9.46 -6.12 13.98
N ASP A 17 -8.30 -5.69 13.48
CA ASP A 17 -8.22 -4.53 12.60
C ASP A 17 -8.96 -4.77 11.29
N TYR A 18 -8.81 -5.95 10.66
CA TYR A 18 -9.60 -6.31 9.48
C TYR A 18 -11.12 -6.24 9.75
N MET A 19 -11.57 -6.73 10.91
CA MET A 19 -12.99 -6.68 11.27
C MET A 19 -13.51 -5.24 11.33
N VAL A 20 -12.77 -4.35 12.00
CA VAL A 20 -13.20 -2.95 12.16
C VAL A 20 -13.06 -2.18 10.84
N MET A 21 -11.97 -2.38 10.09
CA MET A 21 -11.77 -1.79 8.76
C MET A 21 -12.95 -2.12 7.84
N ARG A 22 -13.38 -3.39 7.82
CA ARG A 22 -14.54 -3.83 7.01
C ARG A 22 -15.82 -3.12 7.44
N GLN A 23 -16.08 -2.98 8.74
CA GLN A 23 -17.24 -2.27 9.27
C GLN A 23 -17.28 -0.79 8.88
N TYR A 24 -16.11 -0.17 8.75
CA TYR A 24 -15.98 1.23 8.31
C TYR A 24 -15.94 1.39 6.78
N GLY A 25 -16.13 0.31 6.01
CA GLY A 25 -16.25 0.36 4.56
C GLY A 25 -14.93 0.25 3.79
N VAL A 26 -13.83 -0.15 4.44
CA VAL A 26 -12.61 -0.55 3.72
C VAL A 26 -12.87 -1.88 3.01
N VAL A 27 -12.62 -1.91 1.71
CA VAL A 27 -12.87 -3.08 0.85
C VAL A 27 -11.60 -3.71 0.31
N ALA A 28 -10.51 -2.93 0.22
CA ALA A 28 -9.22 -3.44 -0.17
C ALA A 28 -8.10 -2.71 0.54
N VAL A 29 -6.98 -3.41 0.69
CA VAL A 29 -5.72 -2.89 1.21
C VAL A 29 -4.59 -3.20 0.25
N ILE A 30 -3.59 -2.34 0.23
CA ILE A 30 -2.30 -2.62 -0.41
C ILE A 30 -1.25 -2.59 0.70
N GLU A 31 -0.57 -3.71 0.91
CA GLU A 31 0.47 -3.87 1.93
C GLU A 31 1.86 -3.85 1.29
N PRO A 32 2.64 -2.78 1.47
CA PRO A 32 4.01 -2.78 1.03
C PRO A 32 4.87 -3.69 1.88
N SER A 33 5.84 -4.37 1.27
CA SER A 33 6.83 -5.14 2.00
C SER A 33 7.63 -4.22 2.93
N PHE A 34 7.60 -4.55 4.22
CA PHE A 34 8.03 -3.68 5.30
C PHE A 34 9.00 -4.35 6.26
N TRP A 35 9.51 -3.57 7.21
CA TRP A 35 10.33 -4.06 8.31
C TRP A 35 9.55 -5.02 9.20
N LEU A 36 10.13 -6.20 9.44
CA LEU A 36 9.53 -7.30 10.20
C LEU A 36 9.41 -7.04 11.71
N GLY A 37 9.93 -5.92 12.22
CA GLY A 37 10.10 -5.70 13.66
C GLY A 37 11.48 -6.16 14.19
N GLN A 38 12.31 -6.75 13.33
CA GLN A 38 13.72 -7.06 13.60
C GLN A 38 14.54 -7.05 12.30
N PRO A 39 15.84 -6.67 12.33
CA PRO A 39 16.69 -6.66 11.14
C PRO A 39 16.81 -8.06 10.51
N ARG A 40 16.41 -8.22 9.26
CA ARG A 40 16.56 -9.50 8.56
C ARG A 40 18.05 -9.84 8.42
N THR A 41 18.41 -11.07 8.80
CA THR A 41 19.80 -11.55 8.81
C THR A 41 20.07 -12.62 7.76
N SER A 42 19.04 -13.08 7.05
CA SER A 42 19.16 -14.11 6.02
C SER A 42 18.12 -13.93 4.92
N LEU A 43 18.43 -14.45 3.73
CA LEU A 43 17.50 -14.51 2.60
C LEU A 43 16.23 -15.31 2.93
N GLY A 44 16.34 -16.34 3.79
CA GLY A 44 15.20 -17.17 4.20
C GLY A 44 14.07 -16.34 4.81
N THR A 45 14.40 -15.33 5.63
CA THR A 45 13.40 -14.45 6.22
C THR A 45 12.67 -13.60 5.18
N PHE A 46 13.35 -13.13 4.13
CA PHE A 46 12.70 -12.44 3.01
C PHE A 46 11.75 -13.37 2.26
N LYS A 47 12.22 -14.59 1.94
CA LYS A 47 11.42 -15.59 1.23
C LYS A 47 10.13 -15.94 1.99
N ASP A 48 10.23 -16.21 3.29
CA ASP A 48 9.07 -16.57 4.10
C ASP A 48 8.13 -15.36 4.28
N TYR A 49 8.68 -14.16 4.47
CA TYR A 49 7.89 -12.93 4.57
C TYR A 49 7.13 -12.62 3.27
N PHE A 50 7.79 -12.63 2.12
CA PHE A 50 7.12 -12.41 0.83
C PHE A 50 6.08 -13.50 0.54
N SER A 51 6.35 -14.75 0.92
CA SER A 51 5.36 -15.84 0.83
C SER A 51 4.14 -15.60 1.71
N SER A 52 4.34 -15.02 2.91
CA SER A 52 3.25 -14.61 3.79
C SER A 52 2.42 -13.51 3.15
N LEU A 53 3.03 -12.48 2.56
CA LEU A 53 2.31 -11.38 1.90
C LEU A 53 1.44 -11.88 0.73
N VAL A 54 2.02 -12.64 -0.20
CA VAL A 54 1.29 -13.08 -1.41
C VAL A 54 0.29 -14.20 -1.12
N GLY A 55 0.46 -14.92 -0.01
CA GLY A 55 -0.32 -16.10 0.34
C GLY A 55 -1.17 -15.90 1.59
N TRP A 56 -0.54 -15.97 2.76
CA TRP A 56 -1.25 -15.98 4.04
C TRP A 56 -2.02 -14.69 4.29
N GLU A 57 -1.46 -13.51 4.03
CA GLU A 57 -2.15 -12.23 4.25
C GLU A 57 -3.33 -12.05 3.30
N ARG A 58 -3.19 -12.47 2.04
CA ARG A 58 -4.33 -12.55 1.12
C ARG A 58 -5.44 -13.43 1.63
N PHE A 59 -5.10 -14.64 2.06
CA PHE A 59 -6.06 -15.54 2.68
C PHE A 59 -6.68 -14.91 3.93
N ARG A 60 -5.86 -14.37 4.83
CA ARG A 60 -6.31 -13.82 6.11
C ARG A 60 -7.28 -12.65 5.90
N ALA A 61 -6.98 -11.71 5.02
CA ALA A 61 -7.85 -10.58 4.70
C ALA A 61 -9.20 -11.03 4.10
N SER A 62 -9.19 -12.04 3.21
CA SER A 62 -10.41 -12.52 2.55
C SER A 62 -11.40 -13.13 3.55
N GLN A 63 -10.93 -13.69 4.67
CA GLN A 63 -11.79 -14.20 5.75
C GLN A 63 -12.62 -13.10 6.44
N PHE A 64 -12.32 -11.82 6.15
CA PHE A 64 -13.04 -10.64 6.67
C PHE A 64 -13.64 -9.79 5.54
N GLY A 65 -13.67 -10.30 4.30
CA GLY A 65 -14.25 -9.61 3.15
C GLY A 65 -13.45 -8.38 2.70
N ILE A 66 -12.13 -8.38 2.94
CA ILE A 66 -11.20 -7.36 2.45
C ILE A 66 -10.27 -8.01 1.41
N GLN A 67 -10.13 -7.37 0.25
CA GLN A 67 -9.15 -7.77 -0.75
C GLN A 67 -7.75 -7.28 -0.35
N HIS A 68 -6.76 -8.14 -0.48
CA HIS A 68 -5.39 -7.81 -0.13
C HIS A 68 -4.47 -7.97 -1.33
N TYR A 69 -3.79 -6.86 -1.63
CA TYR A 69 -2.72 -6.76 -2.59
C TYR A 69 -1.45 -6.34 -1.85
N CYS A 70 -0.31 -6.50 -2.49
CA CYS A 70 0.95 -6.10 -1.89
C CYS A 70 1.91 -5.51 -2.90
N THR A 71 2.94 -4.85 -2.38
CA THR A 71 4.11 -4.47 -3.16
C THR A 71 5.31 -5.20 -2.58
N ILE A 72 6.27 -5.56 -3.44
CA ILE A 72 7.45 -6.33 -3.03
C ILE A 72 8.71 -5.57 -3.44
N SER A 73 9.64 -5.43 -2.50
CA SER A 73 10.92 -4.75 -2.72
C SER A 73 11.99 -5.16 -1.72
N LEU A 74 13.21 -4.70 -1.99
CA LEU A 74 14.24 -4.46 -1.00
C LEU A 74 14.08 -3.03 -0.46
N ASN A 75 13.82 -2.91 0.84
CA ASN A 75 13.68 -1.62 1.53
C ASN A 75 15.04 -0.86 1.59
N PRO A 76 15.05 0.48 1.48
CA PRO A 76 16.30 1.27 1.52
C PRO A 76 17.18 0.99 2.74
N LYS A 77 16.61 0.83 3.94
CA LYS A 77 17.40 0.55 5.14
C LYS A 77 18.19 -0.76 5.03
N GLU A 78 17.58 -1.77 4.42
CA GLU A 78 18.18 -3.10 4.26
C GLU A 78 19.14 -3.17 3.07
N ALA A 79 19.04 -2.22 2.13
CA ALA A 79 19.98 -2.06 1.02
C ALA A 79 21.42 -1.81 1.49
N ASN A 80 21.58 -1.23 2.69
CA ASN A 80 22.89 -0.99 3.31
C ASN A 80 23.63 -2.27 3.75
N ASN A 81 22.97 -3.43 3.75
CA ASN A 81 23.63 -4.74 3.88
C ASN A 81 23.80 -5.36 2.50
N GLU A 82 24.82 -4.94 1.76
CA GLU A 82 25.00 -5.28 0.34
C GLU A 82 24.99 -6.80 0.07
N ALA A 83 25.65 -7.60 0.91
CA ALA A 83 25.69 -9.05 0.76
C ALA A 83 24.29 -9.70 0.83
N LEU A 84 23.39 -9.14 1.66
CA LEU A 84 22.00 -9.60 1.73
C LEU A 84 21.16 -8.99 0.61
N ALA A 85 21.39 -7.71 0.29
CA ALA A 85 20.70 -7.00 -0.77
C ALA A 85 20.88 -7.68 -2.13
N GLU A 86 22.08 -8.11 -2.49
CA GLU A 86 22.36 -8.85 -3.74
C GLU A 86 21.49 -10.11 -3.85
N LEU A 87 21.43 -10.90 -2.77
CA LEU A 87 20.60 -12.11 -2.73
C LEU A 87 19.10 -11.80 -2.82
N VAL A 88 18.65 -10.69 -2.23
CA VAL A 88 17.25 -10.27 -2.30
C VAL A 88 16.92 -9.79 -3.71
N MET A 89 17.80 -9.04 -4.38
CA MET A 89 17.60 -8.61 -5.76
C MET A 89 17.40 -9.78 -6.72
N GLU A 90 18.14 -10.88 -6.55
CA GLU A 90 17.92 -12.13 -7.30
C GLU A 90 16.56 -12.78 -7.01
N LEU A 91 16.02 -12.58 -5.80
CA LEU A 91 14.74 -13.12 -5.36
C LEU A 91 13.52 -12.32 -5.86
N LEU A 92 13.67 -11.00 -6.02
CA LEU A 92 12.55 -10.09 -6.34
C LEU A 92 11.74 -10.52 -7.58
N PRO A 93 12.34 -10.88 -8.74
CA PRO A 93 11.58 -11.24 -9.93
C PRO A 93 10.58 -12.38 -9.68
N LEU A 94 10.95 -13.36 -8.85
CA LEU A 94 10.09 -14.51 -8.52
C LEU A 94 8.79 -14.08 -7.81
N TYR A 95 8.88 -13.10 -6.90
CA TYR A 95 7.73 -12.64 -6.13
C TYR A 95 6.98 -11.51 -6.81
N ALA A 96 7.68 -10.62 -7.51
CA ALA A 96 7.08 -9.53 -8.29
C ALA A 96 6.04 -10.05 -9.31
N CYS A 97 6.28 -11.23 -9.90
CA CYS A 97 5.38 -11.84 -10.87
C CYS A 97 4.22 -12.65 -10.24
N LYS A 98 4.02 -12.61 -8.92
CA LYS A 98 2.92 -13.33 -8.26
C LYS A 98 1.62 -12.54 -8.38
N GLU A 99 0.50 -13.27 -8.43
CA GLU A 99 -0.83 -12.70 -8.43
C GLU A 99 -1.00 -11.74 -7.24
N GLY A 100 -1.65 -10.60 -7.49
CA GLY A 100 -1.94 -9.52 -6.54
C GLY A 100 -0.72 -8.78 -5.98
N VAL A 101 0.46 -8.95 -6.58
CA VAL A 101 1.56 -7.98 -6.42
C VAL A 101 1.33 -6.85 -7.42
N VAL A 102 1.11 -5.63 -6.93
CA VAL A 102 0.66 -4.49 -7.76
C VAL A 102 1.78 -3.53 -8.15
N ALA A 103 2.92 -3.56 -7.45
CA ALA A 103 4.06 -2.68 -7.70
C ALA A 103 5.36 -3.26 -7.14
N ILE A 104 6.49 -2.77 -7.65
CA ILE A 104 7.78 -2.85 -6.96
C ILE A 104 7.80 -1.74 -5.91
N GLY A 105 7.88 -2.13 -4.63
CA GLY A 105 7.87 -1.15 -3.54
C GLY A 105 7.73 -1.75 -2.14
N GLU A 106 8.04 -1.01 -1.08
CA GLU A 106 8.54 0.38 -1.16
C GLU A 106 10.03 0.47 -1.51
N VAL A 107 10.39 1.39 -2.40
CA VAL A 107 11.78 1.68 -2.78
C VAL A 107 12.07 3.17 -2.65
N GLY A 108 13.33 3.58 -2.66
CA GLY A 108 13.72 4.99 -2.53
C GLY A 108 14.93 5.16 -1.63
N TYR A 109 14.90 6.19 -0.79
CA TYR A 109 16.00 6.54 0.11
C TYR A 109 15.52 6.63 1.56
N ASP A 110 16.41 6.29 2.50
CA ASP A 110 16.26 6.61 3.92
C ASP A 110 17.36 7.57 4.37
N GLU A 111 18.63 7.21 4.13
CA GLU A 111 19.81 8.04 4.45
C GLU A 111 20.61 8.50 3.20
N MET A 112 20.15 8.15 1.99
CA MET A 112 20.77 8.51 0.70
C MET A 112 22.20 7.97 0.54
N THR A 113 22.45 6.77 1.03
CA THR A 113 23.76 6.12 0.88
C THR A 113 23.99 5.66 -0.58
N ALA A 114 25.24 5.35 -0.91
CA ALA A 114 25.57 4.80 -2.24
C ALA A 114 24.89 3.44 -2.49
N ALA A 115 24.73 2.63 -1.45
CA ALA A 115 24.03 1.35 -1.54
C ALA A 115 22.53 1.56 -1.80
N GLU A 116 21.89 2.49 -1.08
CA GLU A 116 20.49 2.86 -1.35
C GLU A 116 20.29 3.35 -2.79
N ASP A 117 21.16 4.23 -3.30
CA ASP A 117 21.08 4.70 -4.70
C ASP A 117 21.24 3.56 -5.71
N LYS A 118 22.21 2.67 -5.52
CA LYS A 118 22.44 1.49 -6.36
C LYS A 118 21.18 0.62 -6.43
N TYR A 119 20.69 0.15 -5.29
CA TYR A 119 19.57 -0.80 -5.26
C TYR A 119 18.22 -0.16 -5.55
N PHE A 120 18.04 1.14 -5.31
CA PHE A 120 16.87 1.85 -5.79
C PHE A 120 16.83 1.83 -7.32
N ARG A 121 17.93 2.19 -7.99
CA ARG A 121 18.05 2.18 -9.45
C ARG A 121 17.85 0.81 -10.07
N GLU A 122 18.44 -0.23 -9.48
CA GLU A 122 18.26 -1.60 -9.96
C GLU A 122 16.80 -2.05 -9.87
N GLN A 123 16.08 -1.68 -8.79
CA GLN A 123 14.66 -1.98 -8.65
C GLN A 123 13.78 -1.18 -9.62
N LEU A 124 14.18 0.04 -10.01
CA LEU A 124 13.50 0.79 -11.07
C LEU A 124 13.67 0.12 -12.44
N GLU A 125 14.85 -0.40 -12.74
CA GLU A 125 15.07 -1.18 -13.96
C GLU A 125 14.24 -2.48 -13.95
N LEU A 126 14.22 -3.20 -12.81
CA LEU A 126 13.35 -4.37 -12.67
C LEU A 126 11.86 -4.03 -12.89
N ALA A 127 11.38 -2.91 -12.34
CA ALA A 127 10.01 -2.47 -12.53
C ALA A 127 9.70 -2.21 -14.02
N LYS A 128 10.64 -1.63 -14.77
CA LYS A 128 10.50 -1.42 -16.22
C LYS A 128 10.51 -2.73 -17.00
N GLU A 129 11.43 -3.63 -16.67
CA GLU A 129 11.54 -4.95 -17.32
C GLU A 129 10.25 -5.77 -17.17
N LEU A 130 9.60 -5.66 -16.02
CA LEU A 130 8.35 -6.36 -15.70
C LEU A 130 7.08 -5.57 -16.03
N ASP A 131 7.20 -4.35 -16.58
CA ASP A 131 6.10 -3.39 -16.79
C ASP A 131 5.22 -3.15 -15.55
N MET A 132 5.86 -3.04 -14.39
CA MET A 132 5.20 -2.84 -13.09
C MET A 132 5.16 -1.38 -12.66
N LEU A 133 4.20 -1.08 -11.79
CA LEU A 133 4.16 0.18 -11.06
C LEU A 133 5.29 0.25 -10.04
N VAL A 134 5.58 1.46 -9.56
CA VAL A 134 6.55 1.71 -8.48
C VAL A 134 5.89 2.45 -7.33
N LEU A 135 6.14 1.99 -6.11
CA LEU A 135 5.80 2.70 -4.87
C LEU A 135 7.09 3.22 -4.21
N ILE A 136 7.20 4.55 -4.12
CA ILE A 136 8.34 5.25 -3.53
C ILE A 136 8.07 5.58 -2.07
N HIS A 137 8.98 5.18 -1.18
CA HIS A 137 9.09 5.69 0.17
C HIS A 137 9.91 6.99 0.17
N THR A 138 9.34 8.09 0.65
CA THR A 138 10.11 9.33 0.85
C THR A 138 10.74 9.38 2.25
N PRO A 139 12.00 9.82 2.37
CA PRO A 139 12.75 9.67 3.62
C PRO A 139 12.16 10.48 4.78
N HIS A 140 12.43 10.02 6.00
CA HIS A 140 12.02 10.71 7.22
C HIS A 140 12.85 11.96 7.51
N ARG A 141 14.14 11.94 7.15
CA ARG A 141 15.09 13.06 7.29
C ARG A 141 15.38 13.67 5.92
N ASN A 142 15.69 14.96 5.85
CA ASN A 142 15.95 15.67 4.59
C ASN A 142 14.87 15.42 3.50
N LYS A 143 13.59 15.29 3.92
CA LYS A 143 12.48 14.81 3.08
C LYS A 143 12.40 15.52 1.73
N LYS A 144 12.50 16.85 1.70
CA LYS A 144 12.44 17.63 0.45
C LYS A 144 13.54 17.23 -0.55
N GLU A 145 14.79 17.17 -0.10
CA GLU A 145 15.92 16.79 -0.96
C GLU A 145 15.80 15.34 -1.42
N GLY A 146 15.51 14.43 -0.47
CA GLY A 146 15.35 13.02 -0.77
C GLY A 146 14.18 12.74 -1.72
N THR A 147 13.03 13.40 -1.55
CA THR A 147 11.90 13.31 -2.49
C THR A 147 12.31 13.83 -3.86
N SER A 148 12.88 15.04 -3.95
CA SER A 148 13.30 15.61 -5.23
C SER A 148 14.30 14.72 -5.96
N ARG A 149 15.22 14.09 -5.21
CA ARG A 149 16.15 13.08 -5.73
C ARG A 149 15.42 11.83 -6.23
N SER A 150 14.51 11.24 -5.44
CA SER A 150 13.73 10.06 -5.86
C SER A 150 12.99 10.29 -7.17
N LEU A 151 12.27 11.41 -7.27
CA LEU A 151 11.54 11.78 -8.49
C LEU A 151 12.49 11.94 -9.68
N THR A 152 13.67 12.52 -9.45
CA THR A 152 14.69 12.73 -10.50
C THR A 152 15.25 11.41 -11.00
N VAL A 153 15.57 10.47 -10.10
CA VAL A 153 16.03 9.14 -10.47
C VAL A 153 14.96 8.38 -11.26
N CYS A 154 13.69 8.47 -10.88
CA CYS A 154 12.61 7.88 -11.68
C CYS A 154 12.59 8.42 -13.13
N LEU A 155 12.76 9.73 -13.33
CA LEU A 155 12.82 10.34 -14.66
C LEU A 155 14.11 10.00 -15.41
N GLU A 156 15.27 9.97 -14.74
CA GLU A 156 16.56 9.55 -15.32
C GLU A 156 16.46 8.12 -15.90
N HIS A 157 15.73 7.24 -15.21
CA HIS A 157 15.49 5.87 -15.63
C HIS A 157 14.35 5.73 -16.66
N GLY A 158 13.70 6.83 -17.04
CA GLY A 158 12.66 6.87 -18.07
C GLY A 158 11.31 6.30 -17.65
N LEU A 159 11.01 6.28 -16.34
CA LEU A 159 9.68 5.88 -15.88
C LEU A 159 8.63 6.93 -16.24
N ASP A 160 7.44 6.47 -16.61
CA ASP A 160 6.25 7.34 -16.70
C ASP A 160 5.83 7.75 -15.27
N PRO A 161 5.81 9.06 -14.93
CA PRO A 161 5.37 9.52 -13.62
C PRO A 161 3.98 9.01 -13.20
N SER A 162 3.10 8.75 -14.18
CA SER A 162 1.76 8.24 -13.90
C SER A 162 1.72 6.77 -13.45
N LYS A 163 2.84 6.04 -13.56
CA LYS A 163 3.04 4.69 -13.02
C LYS A 163 3.78 4.68 -11.68
N VAL A 164 4.08 5.84 -11.11
CA VAL A 164 4.87 5.98 -9.88
C VAL A 164 4.05 6.65 -8.79
N ILE A 165 3.86 5.93 -7.68
CA ILE A 165 3.20 6.42 -6.47
C ILE A 165 4.27 6.89 -5.50
N VAL A 166 4.21 8.15 -5.10
CA VAL A 166 5.16 8.78 -4.17
C VAL A 166 4.49 8.92 -2.84
N ASP A 167 4.92 8.12 -1.88
CA ASP A 167 4.29 8.04 -0.57
C ASP A 167 4.98 8.93 0.47
N HIS A 168 4.25 9.19 1.55
CA HIS A 168 4.65 9.99 2.69
C HIS A 168 4.96 11.44 2.29
N VAL A 169 4.26 11.93 1.27
CA VAL A 169 4.29 13.31 0.82
C VAL A 169 3.75 14.21 1.94
N ASN A 170 4.26 15.44 1.99
CA ASN A 170 3.80 16.47 2.92
C ASN A 170 3.62 17.81 2.19
N GLU A 171 3.33 18.88 2.93
CA GLU A 171 3.12 20.22 2.41
C GLU A 171 4.32 20.77 1.63
N GLU A 172 5.54 20.33 1.96
CA GLU A 172 6.77 20.79 1.31
C GLU A 172 7.03 20.12 -0.04
N THR A 173 6.54 18.90 -0.22
CA THR A 173 6.84 18.06 -1.40
C THR A 173 5.66 17.86 -2.34
N VAL A 174 4.41 18.05 -1.87
CA VAL A 174 3.19 17.85 -2.68
C VAL A 174 3.23 18.59 -4.01
N LYS A 175 3.63 19.87 -3.99
CA LYS A 175 3.61 20.68 -5.21
C LYS A 175 4.59 20.12 -6.25
N GLU A 176 5.81 19.78 -5.84
CA GLU A 176 6.81 19.22 -6.75
C GLU A 176 6.36 17.86 -7.31
N THR A 177 5.81 16.99 -6.45
CA THR A 177 5.29 15.68 -6.86
C THR A 177 4.21 15.82 -7.93
N LEU A 178 3.21 16.68 -7.69
CA LEU A 178 2.09 16.89 -8.61
C LEU A 178 2.52 17.61 -9.90
N ASP A 179 3.33 18.67 -9.81
CA ASP A 179 3.83 19.42 -10.98
C ASP A 179 4.60 18.51 -11.96
N ARG A 180 5.25 17.46 -11.45
CA ARG A 180 6.02 16.49 -12.23
C ARG A 180 5.19 15.28 -12.69
N GLY A 181 3.89 15.25 -12.41
CA GLY A 181 2.95 14.25 -12.92
C GLY A 181 2.84 12.95 -12.12
N PHE A 182 3.48 12.87 -10.96
CA PHE A 182 3.45 11.69 -10.08
C PHE A 182 2.15 11.61 -9.27
N TRP A 183 1.84 10.43 -8.72
CA TRP A 183 0.81 10.32 -7.69
C TRP A 183 1.38 10.72 -6.33
N ALA A 184 0.67 11.58 -5.59
CA ALA A 184 1.03 12.01 -4.25
C ALA A 184 0.19 11.27 -3.20
N ALA A 185 0.79 10.33 -2.48
CA ALA A 185 0.17 9.61 -1.38
C ALA A 185 0.57 10.19 -0.01
N PHE A 186 -0.41 10.28 0.88
CA PHE A 186 -0.32 10.92 2.18
C PHE A 186 -0.72 9.96 3.30
N SER A 187 0.28 9.51 4.05
CA SER A 187 0.04 8.70 5.25
C SER A 187 -0.38 9.53 6.45
N ILE A 188 -1.56 9.19 6.97
CA ILE A 188 -2.10 9.77 8.20
C ILE A 188 -1.62 8.95 9.40
N TYR A 189 -0.44 9.32 9.90
CA TYR A 189 0.25 8.62 10.98
C TYR A 189 0.53 9.58 12.15
N PRO A 190 0.04 9.30 13.36
CA PRO A 190 0.18 10.20 14.51
C PRO A 190 1.62 10.62 14.78
N GLN A 191 1.81 11.90 15.11
CA GLN A 191 3.06 12.52 15.58
C GLN A 191 4.23 12.60 14.58
N THR A 192 4.42 11.61 13.72
CA THR A 192 5.63 11.48 12.89
C THR A 192 5.42 11.80 11.40
N LYS A 193 4.18 11.72 10.88
CA LYS A 193 3.86 12.02 9.48
C LYS A 193 2.80 13.13 9.36
N MET A 194 1.80 12.95 8.51
CA MET A 194 0.69 13.87 8.33
C MET A 194 -0.41 13.60 9.36
N GLY A 195 -1.18 14.65 9.67
CA GLY A 195 -2.43 14.54 10.43
C GLY A 195 -3.63 14.70 9.51
N ASN A 196 -4.77 14.18 9.93
CA ASN A 196 -6.03 14.28 9.20
C ASN A 196 -6.50 15.74 8.98
N GLU A 197 -6.33 16.65 9.95
CA GLU A 197 -6.63 18.08 9.74
C GLU A 197 -5.75 18.72 8.65
N ARG A 198 -4.45 18.38 8.63
CA ARG A 198 -3.51 18.87 7.61
C ARG A 198 -3.89 18.33 6.23
N MET A 199 -4.34 17.07 6.16
CA MET A 199 -4.82 16.46 4.92
C MET A 199 -6.06 17.18 4.35
N VAL A 200 -6.99 17.61 5.20
CA VAL A 200 -8.15 18.41 4.77
C VAL A 200 -7.70 19.68 4.05
N GLU A 201 -6.70 20.39 4.59
CA GLU A 201 -6.20 21.62 3.97
C GLU A 201 -5.41 21.33 2.69
N ILE A 202 -4.68 20.20 2.59
CA ILE A 202 -4.08 19.73 1.33
C ILE A 202 -5.16 19.57 0.25
N VAL A 203 -6.25 18.84 0.53
CA VAL A 203 -7.33 18.64 -0.45
C VAL A 203 -8.01 19.96 -0.80
N ARG A 204 -8.17 20.86 0.16
CA ARG A 204 -8.74 22.19 -0.09
C ARG A 204 -7.87 23.03 -1.02
N GLN A 205 -6.55 22.96 -0.86
CA GLN A 205 -5.61 23.75 -1.64
C GLN A 205 -5.32 23.15 -3.02
N TYR A 206 -5.13 21.84 -3.11
CA TYR A 206 -4.66 21.15 -4.33
C TYR A 206 -5.77 20.38 -5.06
N GLY A 207 -6.96 20.25 -4.48
CA GLY A 207 -8.06 19.46 -5.06
C GLY A 207 -7.87 17.96 -4.81
N CYS A 208 -8.31 17.14 -5.76
CA CYS A 208 -8.23 15.67 -5.65
C CYS A 208 -7.37 15.01 -6.75
N ASP A 209 -6.94 15.72 -7.79
CA ASP A 209 -6.22 15.07 -8.89
C ASP A 209 -4.89 14.50 -8.40
N ARG A 210 -4.69 13.20 -8.62
CA ARG A 210 -3.50 12.44 -8.22
C ARG A 210 -3.15 12.46 -6.73
N ILE A 211 -4.11 12.77 -5.86
CA ILE A 211 -3.92 12.76 -4.39
C ILE A 211 -4.53 11.49 -3.79
N ILE A 212 -3.75 10.77 -2.99
CA ILE A 212 -4.14 9.51 -2.34
C ILE A 212 -3.95 9.66 -0.82
N VAL A 213 -4.84 9.08 -0.03
CA VAL A 213 -4.70 9.00 1.43
C VAL A 213 -4.62 7.55 1.88
N ASP A 214 -3.72 7.27 2.81
CA ASP A 214 -3.46 5.96 3.40
C ASP A 214 -3.20 6.08 4.91
N SER A 215 -3.19 4.95 5.61
CA SER A 215 -2.89 4.92 7.06
C SER A 215 -1.40 4.77 7.37
N ALA A 216 -0.67 4.03 6.53
CA ALA A 216 0.62 3.43 6.84
C ALA A 216 0.66 2.78 8.25
N ALA A 217 -0.47 2.19 8.68
CA ALA A 217 -0.57 1.63 10.02
C ALA A 217 0.31 0.38 10.16
N ASP A 218 1.04 0.31 11.27
CA ASP A 218 2.15 -0.61 11.47
C ASP A 218 2.34 -1.01 12.95
N TRP A 219 3.56 -1.42 13.31
CA TRP A 219 3.98 -1.76 14.68
C TRP A 219 3.76 -0.66 15.71
N GLY A 220 3.78 0.61 15.31
CA GLY A 220 3.64 1.74 16.21
C GLY A 220 2.19 2.07 16.56
N MET A 221 2.00 3.13 17.35
CA MET A 221 0.68 3.62 17.74
C MET A 221 0.01 4.32 16.54
N SER A 222 -0.58 3.49 15.69
CA SER A 222 -1.19 3.86 14.41
C SER A 222 -2.64 3.38 14.33
N ASP A 223 -3.42 3.96 13.43
CA ASP A 223 -4.86 3.77 13.34
C ASP A 223 -5.27 3.16 11.98
N PRO A 224 -5.74 1.91 11.92
CA PRO A 224 -6.18 1.29 10.67
C PRO A 224 -7.44 1.94 10.08
N LEU A 225 -8.09 2.84 10.83
CA LEU A 225 -9.23 3.63 10.37
C LEU A 225 -8.85 5.04 9.92
N ALA A 226 -7.55 5.33 9.77
CA ALA A 226 -7.09 6.67 9.41
C ALA A 226 -7.72 7.18 8.10
N VAL A 227 -7.88 6.32 7.09
CA VAL A 227 -8.56 6.68 5.83
C VAL A 227 -10.05 7.01 6.06
N PRO A 228 -10.90 6.11 6.61
CA PRO A 228 -12.29 6.45 6.94
C PRO A 228 -12.47 7.69 7.82
N LYS A 229 -11.64 7.85 8.85
CA LYS A 229 -11.73 9.00 9.77
C LYS A 229 -11.35 10.31 9.08
N THR A 230 -10.36 10.28 8.19
CA THR A 230 -9.99 11.45 7.38
C THR A 230 -11.10 11.82 6.40
N ALA A 231 -11.74 10.83 5.77
CA ALA A 231 -12.91 11.04 4.92
C ALA A 231 -14.06 11.71 5.67
N GLN A 232 -14.40 11.21 6.87
CA GLN A 232 -15.43 11.79 7.73
C GLN A 232 -15.10 13.26 8.08
N LEU A 233 -13.86 13.52 8.50
CA LEU A 233 -13.42 14.87 8.84
C LEU A 233 -13.47 15.82 7.63
N MET A 234 -13.08 15.36 6.44
CA MET A 234 -13.18 16.16 5.22
C MET A 234 -14.62 16.58 4.91
N ILE A 235 -15.58 15.66 5.07
CA ILE A 235 -17.02 15.97 4.89
C ILE A 235 -17.48 17.00 5.93
N GLU A 236 -17.13 16.82 7.20
CA GLU A 236 -17.47 17.75 8.28
C GLU A 236 -16.88 19.16 8.06
N ARG A 237 -15.72 19.24 7.40
CA ARG A 237 -15.04 20.49 7.04
C ARG A 237 -15.47 21.06 5.68
N GLY A 238 -16.52 20.49 5.07
CA GLY A 238 -17.14 21.01 3.86
C GLY A 238 -16.41 20.68 2.56
N ILE A 239 -15.52 19.67 2.54
CA ILE A 239 -14.98 19.14 1.29
C ILE A 239 -16.10 18.36 0.58
N PRO A 240 -16.38 18.62 -0.70
CA PRO A 240 -17.41 17.90 -1.45
C PRO A 240 -17.18 16.38 -1.45
N GLU A 241 -18.24 15.59 -1.28
CA GLU A 241 -18.16 14.13 -1.19
C GLU A 241 -17.45 13.49 -2.40
N ALA A 242 -17.61 14.07 -3.59
CA ALA A 242 -16.92 13.60 -4.80
C ALA A 242 -15.39 13.69 -4.68
N LEU A 243 -14.86 14.76 -4.07
CA LEU A 243 -13.42 14.92 -3.85
C LEU A 243 -12.92 13.95 -2.78
N VAL A 244 -13.70 13.76 -1.71
CA VAL A 244 -13.41 12.77 -0.66
C VAL A 244 -13.34 11.36 -1.24
N ARG A 245 -14.31 11.00 -2.08
CA ARG A 245 -14.35 9.71 -2.77
C ARG A 245 -13.15 9.52 -3.71
N ALA A 246 -12.77 10.57 -4.45
CA ALA A 246 -11.61 10.51 -5.31
C ALA A 246 -10.33 10.20 -4.50
N VAL A 247 -10.10 10.95 -3.41
CA VAL A 247 -8.87 10.86 -2.61
C VAL A 247 -8.78 9.57 -1.78
N CYS A 248 -9.90 9.07 -1.25
CA CYS A 248 -9.92 7.89 -0.36
C CYS A 248 -10.28 6.57 -1.06
N TYR A 249 -10.54 6.59 -2.38
CA TYR A 249 -10.94 5.39 -3.13
C TYR A 249 -10.50 5.43 -4.61
N GLU A 250 -11.02 6.36 -5.41
CA GLU A 250 -10.93 6.27 -6.88
C GLU A 250 -9.50 6.46 -7.39
N ASN A 251 -8.71 7.33 -6.75
CA ASN A 251 -7.33 7.59 -7.17
C ASN A 251 -6.41 6.39 -6.90
N ALA A 252 -6.56 5.73 -5.75
CA ALA A 252 -5.83 4.50 -5.46
C ALA A 252 -6.19 3.40 -6.46
N LEU A 253 -7.49 3.21 -6.72
CA LEU A 253 -7.95 2.26 -7.74
C LEU A 253 -7.41 2.61 -9.13
N LYS A 254 -7.47 3.88 -9.55
CA LYS A 254 -6.97 4.34 -10.86
C LYS A 254 -5.46 4.17 -10.99
N ALA A 255 -4.70 4.46 -9.95
CA ALA A 255 -3.25 4.30 -9.94
C ALA A 255 -2.87 2.82 -10.06
N TYR A 256 -3.37 1.98 -9.16
CA TYR A 256 -2.93 0.60 -9.03
C TYR A 256 -3.58 -0.37 -10.04
N SER A 257 -4.75 -0.05 -10.61
CA SER A 257 -5.39 -0.89 -11.65
C SER A 257 -4.55 -0.97 -12.94
N GLN A 258 -3.62 -0.04 -13.14
CA GLN A 258 -2.63 -0.12 -14.22
C GLN A 258 -1.74 -1.38 -14.14
N SER A 259 -1.62 -2.02 -12.96
CA SER A 259 -0.95 -3.32 -12.80
C SER A 259 -1.72 -4.50 -13.41
N GLY A 260 -3.01 -4.32 -13.71
CA GLY A 260 -3.91 -5.38 -14.12
C GLY A 260 -4.35 -6.34 -13.00
N GLN A 261 -3.86 -6.18 -11.77
CA GLN A 261 -4.15 -7.07 -10.65
C GLN A 261 -5.35 -6.64 -9.80
N ILE A 262 -5.58 -5.33 -9.66
CA ILE A 262 -6.67 -4.76 -8.84
C ILE A 262 -7.78 -4.20 -9.72
N LYS A 263 -9.03 -4.59 -9.43
CA LYS A 263 -10.23 -4.09 -10.13
C LYS A 263 -11.39 -3.94 -9.16
N ALA A 264 -12.29 -2.99 -9.43
CA ALA A 264 -13.44 -2.72 -8.56
C ALA A 264 -14.34 -3.94 -8.35
N ASP A 265 -14.46 -4.79 -9.38
CA ASP A 265 -15.24 -6.03 -9.33
C ASP A 265 -14.81 -6.99 -8.23
N ASP A 266 -13.55 -6.92 -7.76
CA ASP A 266 -13.03 -7.83 -6.72
C ASP A 266 -13.78 -7.68 -5.39
N TRP A 267 -14.37 -6.50 -5.11
CA TRP A 267 -15.21 -6.27 -3.93
C TRP A 267 -16.66 -5.92 -4.25
N LEU A 268 -16.98 -5.49 -5.47
CA LEU A 268 -18.37 -5.27 -5.89
C LEU A 268 -19.10 -6.59 -6.14
N ASN A 269 -18.37 -7.61 -6.61
CA ASN A 269 -18.88 -8.95 -6.93
C ASN A 269 -18.11 -10.05 -6.16
N SER A 270 -17.76 -9.79 -4.90
CA SER A 270 -16.98 -10.73 -4.09
C SER A 270 -17.77 -12.02 -3.78
N SER A 271 -17.08 -13.15 -3.77
CA SER A 271 -17.61 -14.39 -3.21
C SER A 271 -18.04 -14.19 -1.75
N PRO A 272 -19.08 -14.91 -1.28
CA PRO A 272 -19.46 -14.90 0.12
C PRO A 272 -18.30 -15.33 1.02
N ILE A 273 -18.20 -14.75 2.20
CA ILE A 273 -17.18 -15.13 3.19
C ILE A 273 -17.45 -16.56 3.68
N ASP A 274 -16.44 -17.41 3.65
CA ASP A 274 -16.45 -18.74 4.27
C ASP A 274 -15.20 -18.93 5.14
N GLN A 275 -15.37 -18.75 6.45
CA GLN A 275 -14.29 -18.88 7.43
C GLN A 275 -13.90 -20.33 7.77
N GLN A 276 -14.53 -21.33 7.12
CA GLN A 276 -14.13 -22.73 7.25
C GLN A 276 -12.96 -23.07 6.32
N GLN A 277 -12.65 -22.21 5.34
CA GLN A 277 -11.51 -22.38 4.44
C GLN A 277 -10.19 -22.42 5.22
N LEU A 278 -9.22 -23.15 4.66
CA LEU A 278 -7.90 -23.34 5.25
C LEU A 278 -6.82 -22.93 4.25
N PHE A 279 -5.75 -22.34 4.76
CA PHE A 279 -4.52 -22.08 4.01
C PHE A 279 -3.43 -23.02 4.48
N ASN A 280 -3.04 -23.97 3.63
CA ASN A 280 -2.07 -25.03 3.97
C ASN A 280 -2.41 -25.74 5.29
N GLY A 281 -3.69 -26.02 5.53
CA GLY A 281 -4.19 -26.65 6.76
C GLY A 281 -4.37 -25.70 7.96
N ASN A 282 -4.08 -24.41 7.81
CA ASN A 282 -4.22 -23.41 8.88
C ASN A 282 -5.51 -22.59 8.71
N SER A 283 -6.21 -22.35 9.81
CA SER A 283 -7.37 -21.45 9.88
C SER A 283 -6.99 -20.11 10.52
N VAL A 284 -7.75 -19.04 10.24
CA VAL A 284 -7.70 -17.80 11.04
C VAL A 284 -8.41 -17.96 12.40
N LEU A 285 -9.25 -19.00 12.54
CA LEU A 285 -10.00 -19.26 13.76
C LEU A 285 -9.13 -19.93 14.82
N ARG A 286 -9.40 -19.59 16.08
CA ARG A 286 -8.80 -20.10 17.32
C ARG A 286 -9.90 -20.48 18.31
N GLY A 287 -10.90 -21.22 17.83
CA GLY A 287 -12.06 -21.69 18.61
C GLY A 287 -13.35 -20.86 18.46
N GLN A 288 -13.32 -19.78 17.66
CA GLN A 288 -14.53 -19.02 17.32
C GLN A 288 -15.44 -19.84 16.38
N LYS A 289 -16.75 -19.54 16.42
CA LYS A 289 -17.71 -20.09 15.45
C LYS A 289 -17.46 -19.43 14.08
N PRO A 290 -17.30 -20.20 12.99
CA PRO A 290 -17.07 -19.65 11.66
C PRO A 290 -18.28 -18.83 11.19
N VAL A 291 -17.99 -17.71 10.52
CA VAL A 291 -18.96 -17.00 9.68
C VAL A 291 -18.95 -17.64 8.29
N VAL A 292 -20.13 -18.02 7.83
CA VAL A 292 -20.37 -18.52 6.47
C VAL A 292 -21.54 -17.72 5.90
N GLU A 293 -21.24 -16.87 4.95
CA GLU A 293 -22.24 -16.12 4.19
C GLU A 293 -22.78 -17.01 3.08
N THR A 294 -24.10 -17.07 2.94
CA THR A 294 -24.73 -17.69 1.77
C THR A 294 -24.74 -16.67 0.63
N GLN A 295 -24.55 -17.10 -0.62
CA GLN A 295 -24.90 -16.24 -1.76
C GLN A 295 -26.32 -15.74 -1.55
N ARG A 296 -26.55 -14.42 -1.68
CA ARG A 296 -27.92 -13.91 -1.72
C ARG A 296 -28.62 -14.67 -2.84
N GLU A 297 -29.67 -15.42 -2.51
CA GLU A 297 -30.53 -16.02 -3.52
C GLU A 297 -30.96 -14.91 -4.47
N SER A 298 -30.70 -15.11 -5.76
CA SER A 298 -31.23 -14.21 -6.78
C SER A 298 -32.74 -14.17 -6.60
N LEU A 299 -33.28 -12.98 -6.33
CA LEU A 299 -34.73 -12.76 -6.32
C LEU A 299 -35.32 -12.81 -7.74
N ILE A 300 -34.48 -12.95 -8.77
CA ILE A 300 -34.91 -13.18 -10.14
C ILE A 300 -35.33 -14.64 -10.26
N ILE A 301 -36.64 -14.82 -10.39
CA ILE A 301 -37.26 -16.05 -10.89
C ILE A 301 -37.35 -15.86 -12.41
N GLU A 302 -36.65 -16.69 -13.19
CA GLU A 302 -36.83 -16.78 -14.65
C GLU A 302 -38.18 -17.43 -15.02
#